data_AF-A0A1W1VU60-F1
#
_entry.id   AF-A0A1W1VU60-F1
#
_cell.length_a   1.000
_cell.length_b   1.000
_cell.length_c   1.000
_cell.angle_alpha   90.00
_cell.angle_beta   90.00
_cell.angle_gamma   90.00
#
_symmetry.space_group_name_H-M   'P 1'
#
loop_
_entity.id
_entity.type
_entity.pdbx_description
1 polymer ?
#
loop_
_entity_poly.entity_id
_entity_poly.type
_entity_poly.pdbx_seq_one_letter_code
_entity_poly.pdbx_strand_id
1 'polypeptide(L)'
;MCELYVLVFSPGDGPHLRAFRAVVQLVVTAMAATRGLDAETVEFGSQVYLAIKGDTQEIAAFAEELNRQTGLGGFTVLLGGRGDVSTLRRLHRRGVVRCAMA
;
A
#
# COMPACT_ATOMS: atom_id res chain seq x y z
N MET A 1 -5.18 2.74 14.85
CA MET A 1 -4.50 1.74 13.98
C MET A 1 -4.75 2.13 12.54
N CYS A 2 -3.70 2.18 11.72
CA CYS A 2 -3.73 2.53 10.31
C CYS A 2 -3.09 1.43 9.44
N GLU A 3 -3.45 1.42 8.17
CA GLU A 3 -3.04 0.40 7.21
C GLU A 3 -2.72 1.07 5.87
N LEU A 4 -1.51 0.93 5.33
CA LEU A 4 -1.15 1.37 3.98
C LEU A 4 -1.35 0.22 2.98
N TYR A 5 -2.17 0.43 1.96
CA TYR A 5 -2.43 -0.51 0.88
C TYR A 5 -1.64 -0.13 -0.37
N VAL A 6 -0.87 -1.09 -0.87
CA VAL A 6 -0.10 -0.99 -2.11
C VAL A 6 -0.59 -2.03 -3.11
N LEU A 7 -1.00 -1.60 -4.31
CA LEU A 7 -1.50 -2.52 -5.34
C LEU A 7 -0.34 -3.32 -5.96
N VAL A 8 -0.32 -4.63 -5.70
CA VAL A 8 0.74 -5.56 -6.15
C VAL A 8 0.30 -6.51 -7.25
N PHE A 9 -0.99 -6.61 -7.56
CA PHE A 9 -1.48 -7.31 -8.75
C PHE A 9 -2.82 -6.77 -9.25
N SER A 10 -2.96 -6.68 -10.58
CA SER A 10 -4.24 -6.43 -11.26
C SER A 10 -4.33 -7.29 -12.54
N PRO A 11 -5.51 -7.88 -12.87
CA PRO A 11 -5.65 -8.78 -14.03
C PRO A 11 -5.39 -8.11 -15.38
N GLY A 12 -5.53 -6.79 -15.45
CA GLY A 12 -5.26 -5.99 -16.66
C GLY A 12 -3.79 -5.57 -16.82
N ASP A 13 -2.90 -5.96 -15.90
CA ASP A 13 -1.49 -5.58 -16.00
C ASP A 13 -0.82 -6.31 -17.17
N GLY A 14 -0.23 -5.53 -18.08
CA GLY A 14 0.72 -6.05 -19.06
C GLY A 14 1.99 -6.59 -18.40
N PRO A 15 2.85 -7.32 -19.14
CA PRO A 15 4.05 -7.98 -18.59
C PRO A 15 4.97 -7.04 -17.79
N HIS A 16 5.20 -5.82 -18.29
CA HIS A 16 6.04 -4.83 -17.61
C HIS A 16 5.44 -4.36 -16.28
N LEU A 17 4.11 -4.16 -16.23
CA LEU A 17 3.43 -3.76 -15.01
C LEU A 17 3.43 -4.88 -13.98
N ARG A 18 3.26 -6.15 -14.40
CA ARG A 18 3.38 -7.30 -13.49
C ARG A 18 4.77 -7.39 -12.87
N ALA A 19 5.82 -7.27 -13.68
CA ALA A 19 7.20 -7.28 -13.19
C ALA A 19 7.47 -6.11 -12.23
N PHE A 20 7.04 -4.89 -12.61
CA PHE A 20 7.15 -3.71 -11.75
C PHE A 20 6.45 -3.90 -10.41
N ARG A 21 5.23 -4.42 -10.40
CA ARG A 21 4.48 -4.65 -9.15
C ARG A 21 5.10 -5.72 -8.26
N ALA A 22 5.68 -6.78 -8.84
CA ALA A 22 6.42 -7.77 -8.08
C ALA A 22 7.65 -7.13 -7.39
N VAL A 23 8.36 -6.23 -8.07
CA VAL A 23 9.45 -5.45 -7.48
C VAL A 23 8.93 -4.53 -6.37
N VAL A 24 7.82 -3.83 -6.60
CA VAL A 24 7.18 -2.99 -5.57
C VAL A 24 6.81 -3.83 -4.33
N GLN A 25 6.20 -5.00 -4.51
CA GLN A 25 5.86 -5.90 -3.42
C GLN A 25 7.10 -6.28 -2.59
N LEU A 26 8.19 -6.67 -3.27
CA LEU A 26 9.44 -7.04 -2.62
C LEU A 26 10.02 -5.88 -1.81
N VAL A 27 10.11 -4.69 -2.41
CA VAL A 27 10.66 -3.49 -1.75
C VAL A 27 9.82 -3.10 -0.54
N VAL A 28 8.49 -3.02 -0.70
CA VAL A 28 7.59 -2.62 0.40
C VAL A 28 7.63 -3.64 1.54
N THR A 29 7.65 -4.94 1.23
CA THR A 29 7.75 -6.00 2.25
C THR A 29 9.07 -5.93 3.01
N ALA A 30 10.19 -5.75 2.29
CA ALA A 30 11.50 -5.61 2.92
C ALA A 30 11.58 -4.37 3.82
N MET A 31 11.04 -3.24 3.37
CA MET A 31 11.01 -2.01 4.17
C MET A 31 10.09 -2.10 5.38
N ALA A 32 8.95 -2.80 5.27
CA ALA A 32 8.05 -3.01 6.40
C ALA A 32 8.74 -3.88 7.47
N ALA A 33 9.42 -4.94 7.05
CA ALA A 33 10.16 -5.84 7.93
C ALA A 33 11.28 -5.14 8.71
N THR A 34 12.02 -4.19 8.09
CA THR A 34 13.08 -3.44 8.80
C THR A 34 12.54 -2.50 9.88
N ARG A 35 11.24 -2.19 9.85
CA ARG A 35 10.54 -1.40 10.87
C ARG A 35 9.69 -2.22 11.82
N GLY A 36 9.68 -3.55 11.69
CA GLY A 36 8.82 -4.43 12.48
C GLY A 36 7.32 -4.21 12.22
N LEU A 37 6.96 -3.66 11.05
CA LEU A 37 5.56 -3.47 10.66
C LEU A 37 5.00 -4.76 10.07
N ASP A 38 3.76 -5.07 10.42
CA ASP A 38 3.05 -6.23 9.88
C ASP A 38 2.62 -5.97 8.44
N ALA A 39 2.81 -6.95 7.57
CA ALA A 39 2.51 -6.88 6.16
C ALA A 39 1.65 -8.08 5.75
N GLU A 40 0.42 -7.83 5.33
CA GLU A 40 -0.50 -8.88 4.90
C GLU A 40 -0.96 -8.66 3.47
N THR A 41 -1.31 -9.76 2.80
CA THR A 41 -1.92 -9.69 1.47
C THR A 41 -3.43 -9.60 1.59
N VAL A 42 -4.04 -8.63 0.93
CA VAL A 42 -5.50 -8.40 0.93
C VAL A 42 -6.03 -8.46 -0.48
N GLU A 43 -6.99 -9.34 -0.71
CA GLU A 43 -7.70 -9.45 -1.98
C GLU A 43 -8.93 -8.53 -1.98
N PHE A 44 -9.11 -7.77 -3.05
CA PHE A 44 -10.30 -6.96 -3.26
C PHE A 44 -10.76 -7.03 -4.72
N GLY A 45 -11.89 -7.70 -4.95
CA GLY A 45 -12.31 -8.05 -6.29
C GLY A 45 -11.31 -8.99 -6.93
N SER A 46 -10.74 -8.59 -8.06
CA SER A 46 -9.70 -9.35 -8.77
C SER A 46 -8.29 -8.77 -8.59
N GLN A 47 -8.14 -7.76 -7.73
CA GLN A 47 -6.89 -7.10 -7.42
C GLN A 47 -6.32 -7.61 -6.10
N VAL A 48 -4.99 -7.56 -5.99
CA VAL A 48 -4.27 -7.94 -4.76
C VAL A 48 -3.47 -6.75 -4.25
N TYR A 49 -3.61 -6.49 -2.96
CA TYR A 49 -2.96 -5.41 -2.25
C TYR A 49 -2.03 -5.97 -1.17
N LEU A 50 -0.92 -5.28 -0.92
CA LEU A 50 -0.11 -5.46 0.28
C LEU A 50 -0.53 -4.39 1.29
N ALA A 51 -1.08 -4.82 2.43
CA ALA A 51 -1.50 -3.95 3.52
C ALA A 51 -0.42 -3.94 4.61
N ILE A 52 0.13 -2.77 4.89
CA ILE A 52 1.12 -2.55 5.96
C ILE A 52 0.41 -1.93 7.15
N LYS A 53 0.42 -2.61 8.29
CA LYS A 53 -0.31 -2.19 9.51
C LYS A 53 0.63 -1.53 10.52
N GLY A 54 0.13 -0.50 11.18
CA GLY A 54 0.83 0.21 12.25
C GLY A 54 -0.06 1.26 12.90
N ASP A 55 0.51 2.10 13.75
CA ASP A 55 -0.15 3.33 14.17
C ASP A 55 -0.09 4.41 13.06
N THR A 56 -0.78 5.53 13.27
CA THR A 56 -0.86 6.61 12.28
C THR A 56 0.51 7.22 11.97
N GLN A 57 1.36 7.40 12.99
CA GLN A 57 2.67 8.02 12.86
C GLN A 57 3.66 7.07 12.18
N GLU A 58 3.64 5.80 12.54
CA GLU A 58 4.42 4.74 11.92
C GLU A 58 4.12 4.61 10.43
N ILE A 59 2.84 4.57 10.06
CA ILE A 59 2.42 4.47 8.66
C ILE A 59 2.75 5.75 7.87
N ALA A 60 2.61 6.92 8.47
CA ALA A 60 3.01 8.18 7.84
C ALA A 60 4.52 8.22 7.57
N ALA A 61 5.34 7.88 8.57
CA ALA A 61 6.80 7.82 8.46
C ALA A 61 7.26 6.71 7.49
N PHE A 62 6.54 5.60 7.42
CA PHE A 62 6.78 4.53 6.47
C PHE A 62 6.50 4.98 5.03
N ALA A 63 5.37 5.64 4.79
CA ALA A 63 4.99 6.14 3.48
C ALA A 63 5.95 7.23 2.97
N GLU A 64 6.38 8.14 3.84
CA GLU A 64 7.38 9.17 3.51
C GLU A 64 8.71 8.53 3.12
N GLU A 65 9.18 7.56 3.91
CA GLU A 65 10.43 6.85 3.63
C GLU A 65 10.37 6.05 2.34
N LEU A 66 9.27 5.33 2.12
CA LEU A 66 9.02 4.60 0.87
C LEU A 66 9.13 5.55 -0.32
N ASN A 67 8.46 6.70 -0.29
CA ASN A 67 8.53 7.71 -1.35
C ASN A 67 9.96 8.24 -1.55
N ARG A 68 10.66 8.53 -0.45
CA ARG A 68 12.03 9.08 -0.46
C ARG A 68 13.05 8.10 -1.07
N GLN A 69 13.00 6.83 -0.70
CA GLN A 69 13.98 5.83 -1.13
C GLN A 69 13.76 5.32 -2.55
N THR A 70 12.50 5.14 -2.93
CA THR A 70 12.16 4.42 -4.16
C THR A 70 11.86 5.35 -5.33
N GLY A 71 11.73 6.65 -5.07
CA GLY A 71 11.24 7.61 -6.06
C GLY A 71 9.81 7.29 -6.53
N LEU A 72 9.09 6.41 -5.82
CA LEU A 72 7.69 6.07 -6.09
C LEU A 72 6.74 7.21 -5.68
N GLY A 73 7.14 8.48 -5.91
CA GLY A 73 6.39 9.70 -5.64
C GLY A 73 5.05 9.83 -6.38
N GLY A 74 4.58 8.76 -7.02
CA GLY A 74 3.23 8.62 -7.57
C GLY A 74 2.21 8.02 -6.60
N PHE A 75 2.62 7.53 -5.42
CA PHE A 75 1.67 7.05 -4.42
C PHE A 75 1.12 8.21 -3.59
N THR A 76 0.02 8.80 -4.07
CA THR A 76 -0.77 9.73 -3.25
C THR A 76 -1.48 8.95 -2.15
N VAL A 77 -1.00 9.07 -0.92
CA VAL A 77 -1.64 8.52 0.27
C VAL A 77 -3.00 9.21 0.48
N LEU A 78 -4.09 8.46 0.31
CA LEU A 78 -5.42 8.89 0.75
C LEU A 78 -5.70 8.32 2.13
N LEU A 79 -6.12 9.15 3.08
CA LEU A 79 -6.60 8.71 4.39
C LEU A 79 -8.07 8.26 4.26
N GLY A 80 -8.35 6.98 4.51
CA GLY A 80 -9.70 6.41 4.48
C GLY A 80 -10.18 5.92 5.85
N GLY A 81 -11.48 5.98 6.12
CA GLY A 81 -12.06 5.42 7.35
C GLY A 81 -12.06 3.89 7.37
N ARG A 82 -12.12 3.31 8.59
CA ARG A 82 -12.41 1.88 8.78
C ARG A 82 -13.76 1.54 8.11
N GLY A 83 -13.80 0.51 7.28
CA GLY A 83 -15.00 0.13 6.51
C GLY A 83 -15.25 0.92 5.22
N ASP A 84 -14.56 2.05 4.95
CA ASP A 84 -14.65 2.76 3.68
C ASP A 84 -13.99 2.01 2.50
N VAL A 85 -14.79 1.19 1.82
CA VAL A 85 -14.41 0.44 0.61
C VAL A 85 -14.39 1.34 -0.64
N SER A 86 -14.96 2.55 -0.55
CA SER A 86 -14.95 3.51 -1.67
C SER A 86 -13.54 4.06 -1.91
N THR A 87 -12.73 4.18 -0.86
CA THR A 87 -11.31 4.52 -0.97
C THR A 87 -10.54 3.42 -1.71
N LEU A 88 -10.84 2.14 -1.43
CA LEU A 88 -10.26 0.98 -2.15
C LEU A 88 -10.65 0.94 -3.64
N ARG A 89 -11.93 1.21 -3.97
CA ARG A 89 -12.40 1.28 -5.37
C ARG A 89 -11.73 2.39 -6.19
N ARG A 90 -11.21 3.45 -5.54
CA ARG A 90 -10.50 4.55 -6.21
C ARG A 90 -9.01 4.26 -6.47
N LEU A 91 -8.48 3.11 -6.02
CA LEU A 91 -7.10 2.67 -6.35
C LEU A 91 -7.00 2.17 -7.78
N HIS A 92 -6.70 3.08 -8.71
CA HIS A 92 -6.23 2.68 -10.04
C HIS A 92 -4.73 2.87 -10.25
N ARG A 93 -4.05 3.78 -9.52
CA ARG A 93 -2.58 4.03 -9.62
C ARG A 93 -1.93 4.59 -8.35
N ARG A 94 -2.67 4.72 -7.24
CA ARG A 94 -2.27 5.47 -6.03
C ARG A 94 -2.41 4.55 -4.82
N GLY A 95 -1.45 4.56 -3.89
CA GLY A 95 -1.52 3.79 -2.64
C GLY A 95 -2.49 4.47 -1.67
N VAL A 96 -3.08 3.75 -0.73
CA VAL A 96 -4.10 4.33 0.18
C VAL A 96 -3.75 3.97 1.60
N VAL A 97 -3.82 4.93 2.52
CA VAL A 97 -3.72 4.67 3.96
C VAL A 97 -5.11 4.67 4.56
N ARG A 98 -5.55 3.58 5.18
CA ARG A 98 -6.77 3.59 6.00
C ARG A 98 -6.38 3.83 7.43
N CYS A 99 -7.18 4.57 8.17
CA CYS A 99 -7.00 4.79 9.59
C CYS A 99 -8.30 4.49 10.32
N ALA A 100 -8.21 3.72 11.41
CA ALA A 100 -9.22 3.71 12.44
C ALA A 100 -9.02 4.99 13.27
N MET A 101 -9.90 5.98 13.06
CA MET A 101 -9.98 7.12 13.97
C MET A 101 -10.61 6.63 15.28
N ALA A 102 -9.99 7.01 16.40
CA ALA A 102 -10.53 6.81 17.74
C ALA A 102 -11.76 7.69 17.96
#